data_AF-A0A519NLP4-F1
#
_entry.id   AF-A0A519NLP4-F1
#
_cell.length_a   1.000
_cell.length_b   1.000
_cell.length_c   1.000
_cell.angle_alpha   90.00
_cell.angle_beta   90.00
_cell.angle_gamma   90.00
#
_symmetry.space_group_name_H-M   'P 1'
#
loop_
_entity.id
_entity.type
_entity.pdbx_description
1 polymer ?
#
loop_
_entity_poly.entity_id
_entity_poly.type
_entity_poly.pdbx_seq_one_letter_code
_entity_poly.pdbx_strand_id
1 'polypeptide(L)'
;MQYSIFEEDTIYEYFILLSPNCGVKSKVREMKSSLNDMIGLNAENMNSLAHISLYKQKATEAMQVTKKIKRLLNGQKRFTI
;
A
#
# COMPACT_ATOMS: atom_id res chain seq x y z
N MET A 1 -29.65 -28.45 -10.18
CA MET A 1 -28.99 -27.33 -9.49
C MET A 1 -27.88 -27.90 -8.65
N GLN A 2 -26.62 -27.68 -9.05
CA GLN A 2 -25.46 -28.11 -8.29
C GLN A 2 -25.18 -27.04 -7.24
N TYR A 3 -25.46 -27.34 -5.98
CA TYR A 3 -25.08 -26.49 -4.87
C TYR A 3 -23.60 -26.75 -4.58
N SER A 4 -22.73 -25.84 -5.01
CA SER A 4 -21.35 -25.82 -4.50
C SER A 4 -21.42 -25.47 -3.01
N ILE A 5 -20.93 -26.37 -2.16
CA ILE A 5 -20.90 -26.22 -0.69
C ILE A 5 -19.67 -25.38 -0.27
N PHE A 6 -18.84 -24.98 -1.22
CA PHE A 6 -17.69 -24.14 -0.99
C PHE A 6 -18.00 -22.75 -1.55
N GLU A 7 -18.20 -21.78 -0.66
CA GLU A 7 -17.99 -20.38 -1.03
C GLU A 7 -16.53 -20.28 -1.47
N GLU A 8 -16.29 -19.89 -2.73
CA GLU A 8 -14.93 -19.60 -3.17
C GLU A 8 -14.45 -18.40 -2.36
N ASP A 9 -13.62 -18.65 -1.35
CA ASP A 9 -13.03 -17.60 -0.53
C ASP A 9 -12.35 -16.60 -1.47
N THR A 10 -12.85 -15.37 -1.51
CA THR A 10 -12.29 -14.33 -2.37
C THR A 10 -10.84 -14.06 -1.96
N ILE A 11 -9.90 -14.32 -2.86
CA ILE A 11 -8.48 -14.09 -2.62
C ILE A 11 -8.14 -12.66 -3.01
N TYR A 12 -7.73 -11.86 -2.03
CA TYR A 12 -7.27 -10.49 -2.23
C TYR A 12 -5.74 -10.41 -2.33
N GLU A 13 -5.23 -9.49 -3.14
CA GLU A 13 -3.82 -9.12 -3.15
C GLU A 13 -3.61 -7.86 -2.30
N TYR A 14 -2.85 -7.99 -1.20
CA TYR A 14 -2.52 -6.90 -0.29
C TYR A 14 -1.12 -6.37 -0.57
N PHE A 15 -0.99 -5.04 -0.58
CA PHE A 15 0.27 -4.34 -0.74
C PHE A 15 0.77 -3.85 0.62
N ILE A 16 2.00 -4.21 0.96
CA ILE A 16 2.68 -3.73 2.18
C ILE A 16 3.56 -2.55 1.80
N LEU A 17 3.25 -1.41 2.39
CA LEU A 17 3.82 -0.11 2.02
C LEU A 17 4.55 0.52 3.22
N LEU A 18 5.71 1.12 2.97
CA LEU A 18 6.31 2.07 3.91
C LEU A 18 5.79 3.47 3.60
N SER A 19 5.14 4.07 4.60
CA SER A 19 4.71 5.46 4.50
C SER A 19 5.82 6.37 5.00
N PRO A 20 6.26 7.35 4.20
CA PRO A 20 7.28 8.29 4.62
C PRO A 20 6.72 9.30 5.65
N ASN A 21 7.60 10.07 6.27
CA ASN A 21 7.21 11.14 7.19
C ASN A 21 6.47 12.29 6.46
N CYS A 22 5.86 13.19 7.24
CA CYS A 22 5.08 14.32 6.70
C CYS A 22 5.88 15.25 5.78
N GLY A 23 7.15 15.51 6.09
CA GLY A 23 8.00 16.39 5.28
C GLY A 23 8.24 15.83 3.87
N VAL A 24 8.55 14.53 3.77
CA VAL A 24 8.71 13.86 2.48
C VAL A 24 7.39 13.81 1.72
N LYS A 25 6.26 13.57 2.40
CA LYS A 25 4.92 13.60 1.76
C LYS A 25 4.60 14.95 1.13
N SER A 26 4.97 16.07 1.77
CA SER A 26 4.77 17.42 1.20
C SER A 26 5.60 17.60 -0.06
N LYS A 27 6.89 17.26 -0.01
CA LYS A 27 7.80 17.38 -1.17
C LYS A 27 7.35 16.54 -2.36
N VAL A 28 6.87 15.33 -2.11
CA VAL A 28 6.31 14.48 -3.19
C VAL A 28 5.04 15.10 -3.78
N ARG A 29 4.19 15.73 -2.96
CA ARG A 29 3.01 16.45 -3.47
C ARG A 29 3.38 17.64 -4.34
N GLU A 30 4.35 18.45 -3.90
CA GLU A 30 4.88 19.57 -4.68
C GLU A 30 5.44 19.08 -6.02
N MET A 31 6.26 18.02 -5.99
CA MET A 31 6.80 17.39 -7.20
C MET A 31 5.70 16.91 -8.16
N LYS A 32 4.64 16.29 -7.64
CA LYS A 32 3.49 15.87 -8.45
C LYS A 32 2.77 17.05 -9.10
N SER A 33 2.60 18.16 -8.37
CA SER A 33 2.04 19.39 -8.93
C SER A 33 2.90 19.89 -10.09
N SER A 34 4.21 20.02 -9.88
CA SER A 34 5.13 20.48 -10.94
C SER A 34 5.11 19.56 -12.16
N LEU A 35 5.06 18.24 -11.95
CA LEU A 35 4.96 17.27 -13.05
C LEU A 35 3.62 17.38 -13.78
N ASN A 36 2.52 17.55 -13.03
CA ASN A 36 1.21 17.74 -13.62
C ASN A 36 1.15 18.96 -14.54
N ASP A 37 1.75 20.06 -14.12
CA ASP A 37 1.79 21.29 -14.91
C ASP A 37 2.62 21.14 -16.19
N MET A 38 3.62 20.24 -16.18
CA MET A 38 4.51 19.99 -17.33
C MET A 38 3.95 19.00 -18.34
N ILE A 39 3.39 17.88 -17.87
CA ILE A 39 3.03 16.74 -18.74
C ILE A 39 1.56 16.31 -18.62
N GLY A 40 0.78 16.93 -17.75
CA GLY A 40 -0.63 16.57 -17.52
C GLY A 40 -0.76 15.20 -16.87
N LEU A 41 -0.74 15.14 -15.53
CA LEU A 41 -0.98 13.90 -14.80
C LEU A 41 -2.48 13.66 -14.63
N ASN A 42 -2.89 12.40 -14.66
CA ASN A 42 -4.27 12.04 -14.33
C ASN A 42 -4.55 12.20 -12.82
N ALA A 43 -5.85 12.27 -12.46
CA ALA A 43 -6.27 12.41 -11.07
C ALA A 43 -5.81 11.26 -10.18
N GLU A 44 -5.67 10.04 -10.73
CA GLU A 44 -5.16 8.88 -10.00
C GLU A 44 -3.72 9.08 -9.51
N ASN A 45 -2.84 9.57 -10.39
CA ASN A 45 -1.46 9.87 -10.04
C ASN A 45 -1.35 11.04 -9.06
N MET A 46 -2.23 12.04 -9.18
CA MET A 46 -2.27 13.16 -8.25
C MET A 46 -2.71 12.72 -6.85
N ASN A 47 -3.71 11.83 -6.76
CA ASN A 47 -4.29 11.38 -5.50
C ASN A 47 -3.54 10.21 -4.87
N SER A 48 -2.59 9.57 -5.57
CA SER A 48 -1.84 8.46 -4.99
C SER A 48 -0.97 8.92 -3.80
N LEU A 49 -0.92 8.10 -2.76
CA LEU A 49 -0.13 8.42 -1.57
C LEU A 49 1.34 8.18 -1.83
N ALA A 50 2.21 9.04 -1.30
CA ALA A 50 3.64 8.78 -1.30
C ALA A 50 3.93 7.53 -0.45
N HIS A 51 4.56 6.53 -1.05
CA HIS A 51 4.91 5.27 -0.39
C HIS A 51 6.08 4.58 -1.09
N ILE A 52 6.70 3.64 -0.37
CA ILE A 52 7.62 2.64 -0.94
C ILE A 52 6.95 1.28 -0.82
N SER A 53 6.75 0.59 -1.94
CA SER A 53 6.21 -0.77 -1.96
C SER A 53 7.28 -1.76 -1.52
N LEU A 54 7.00 -2.56 -0.48
CA LEU A 54 7.93 -3.57 0.00
C LEU A 54 7.63 -4.95 -0.58
N TYR A 55 6.38 -5.38 -0.47
CA TYR A 55 5.98 -6.75 -0.74
C TYR A 55 4.47 -6.83 -1.00
N LYS A 56 4.06 -7.81 -1.79
CA LYS A 56 2.65 -8.14 -2.04
C LYS A 56 2.33 -9.51 -1.47
N GLN A 57 1.16 -9.66 -0.85
CA GLN A 57 0.71 -10.94 -0.29
C GLN A 57 -0.74 -11.23 -0.67
N LYS A 58 -1.01 -12.47 -1.09
CA LYS A 58 -2.37 -12.96 -1.24
C LYS A 58 -2.92 -13.46 0.10
N ALA A 59 -4.14 -13.07 0.44
CA ALA A 59 -4.85 -13.56 1.61
C ALA A 59 -6.36 -13.43 1.41
N THR A 60 -7.13 -14.27 2.10
CA THR A 60 -8.59 -14.17 2.10
C THR A 60 -9.07 -13.06 3.03
N GLU A 61 -8.29 -12.73 4.06
CA GLU A 61 -8.62 -11.70 5.04
C GLU A 61 -7.44 -10.79 5.41
N ALA A 62 -7.73 -9.51 5.65
CA ALA A 62 -6.75 -8.52 6.10
C ALA A 62 -6.13 -8.87 7.46
N MET A 63 -6.85 -9.61 8.32
CA MET A 63 -6.37 -10.01 9.65
C MET A 63 -5.14 -10.94 9.57
N GLN A 64 -5.09 -11.81 8.56
CA GLN A 64 -3.95 -12.71 8.33
C GLN A 64 -2.68 -11.92 8.01
N VAL A 65 -2.82 -10.90 7.15
CA VAL A 65 -1.73 -10.02 6.74
C VAL A 65 -1.25 -9.15 7.92
N THR A 66 -2.18 -8.49 8.63
CA THR A 66 -1.83 -7.61 9.75
C THR A 66 -1.17 -8.35 10.91
N LYS A 67 -1.59 -9.58 11.23
CA LYS A 67 -0.95 -10.41 12.26
C LYS A 67 0.51 -10.73 11.90
N LYS A 68 0.77 -11.07 10.63
CA LYS A 68 2.13 -11.32 10.13
C LYS A 68 3.01 -10.08 10.21
N ILE A 69 2.50 -8.92 9.78
CA ILE A 69 3.23 -7.64 9.83
C ILE A 69 3.56 -7.24 11.27
N LYS A 70 2.60 -7.32 12.20
CA LYS A 70 2.86 -7.01 13.62
C LYS A 70 3.99 -7.86 14.19
N ARG A 71 4.05 -9.15 13.83
CA ARG A 71 5.13 -10.04 14.25
C ARG A 71 6.47 -9.64 13.66
N LEU A 72 6.52 -9.25 12.38
CA LEU A 72 7.75 -8.80 11.71
C LEU A 72 8.26 -7.46 12.24
N LEU A 73 7.36 -6.56 12.62
CA LEU A 73 7.71 -5.27 13.21
C LEU A 73 8.19 -5.40 14.66
N ASN A 74 7.81 -6.49 15.36
CA ASN A 74 8.27 -6.73 16.72
C ASN A 74 9.78 -7.00 16.73
N GLY A 75 10.55 -6.10 17.34
CA GLY A 75 12.02 -6.15 17.37
C GLY A 75 12.71 -5.26 16.33
N GLN A 76 11.97 -4.63 15.41
CA GLN A 76 12.54 -3.65 14.49
C GLN A 76 12.66 -2.28 15.16
N LYS A 77 13.81 -1.65 15.03
CA LYS A 77 14.02 -0.26 15.46
C LYS A 77 13.59 0.69 14.35
N ARG A 78 13.20 1.90 14.73
CA ARG A 78 13.00 2.99 13.77
C ARG A 78 14.31 3.23 13.01
N PHE A 79 14.23 3.30 11.69
CA PHE A 79 15.33 3.65 10.81
C PHE A 79 14.89 4.77 9.86
N THR A 80 15.87 5.43 9.27
CA THR A 80 15.65 6.49 8.28
C THR A 80 15.86 5.88 6.90
N ILE A 81 15.00 6.27 5.96
CA ILE A 81 15.13 6.01 4.53
C ILE A 81 15.39 7.35 3.87
#